data_AF-A0A523S8T3-F1
#
_entry.id   AF-A0A523S8T3-F1
#
_cell.length_a   1.000
_cell.length_b   1.000
_cell.length_c   1.000
_cell.angle_alpha   90.00
_cell.angle_beta   90.00
_cell.angle_gamma   90.00
#
_symmetry.space_group_name_H-M   'P 1'
#
loop_
_entity.id
_entity.type
_entity.pdbx_description
1 polymer ?
#
loop_
_entity_poly.entity_id
_entity_poly.type
_entity_poly.pdbx_seq_one_letter_code
_entity_poly.pdbx_strand_id
1 'polypeptide(L)'
;MIDENWKRHVEETIERFPVTHRDTILKIWYDWLDTNPQAPLYVSWSDFSSQHDDQEALYTETRVFLKRVANELREREVPRTSWQKIAKALAAAASVLLVIFLALSRAFRASE
;
A
#
# COMPACT_ATOMS: atom_id res chain seq x y z
N MET A 1 -17.61 -4.79 -1.34
CA MET A 1 -17.56 -6.11 -2.00
C MET A 1 -16.27 -6.16 -2.79
N ILE A 2 -15.41 -7.14 -2.49
CA ILE A 2 -14.12 -7.26 -3.18
C ILE A 2 -14.36 -7.62 -4.64
N ASP A 3 -13.56 -7.08 -5.56
CA ASP A 3 -13.62 -7.47 -6.97
C ASP A 3 -13.13 -8.93 -7.13
N GLU A 4 -13.89 -9.77 -7.84
CA GLU A 4 -13.56 -11.19 -8.04
C GLU A 4 -12.21 -11.42 -8.73
N ASN A 5 -11.80 -10.53 -9.63
CA ASN A 5 -10.48 -10.59 -10.27
C ASN A 5 -9.38 -10.26 -9.24
N TRP A 6 -9.66 -9.32 -8.34
CA TRP A 6 -8.73 -8.96 -7.29
C TRP A 6 -8.57 -10.07 -6.26
N LYS A 7 -9.68 -10.68 -5.84
CA LYS A 7 -9.69 -11.87 -4.99
C LYS A 7 -8.84 -12.98 -5.58
N ARG A 8 -9.09 -13.37 -6.83
CA ARG A 8 -8.35 -14.42 -7.53
C ARG A 8 -6.85 -14.15 -7.58
N HIS A 9 -6.46 -12.90 -7.82
CA HIS A 9 -5.05 -12.55 -7.88
C HIS A 9 -4.33 -12.70 -6.53
N VAL A 10 -5.01 -12.33 -5.44
CA VAL A 10 -4.46 -12.51 -4.10
C VAL A 10 -4.36 -14.01 -3.77
N GLU A 11 -5.37 -14.80 -4.12
CA GLU A 11 -5.35 -16.27 -3.99
C GLU A 11 -4.19 -16.89 -4.76
N GLU A 12 -4.01 -16.55 -6.05
CA GLU A 12 -2.86 -17.00 -6.87
C GLU A 12 -1.51 -16.61 -6.24
N THR A 13 -1.45 -15.48 -5.54
CA THR A 13 -0.24 -15.05 -4.83
C THR A 13 0.01 -15.93 -3.60
N ILE A 14 -1.03 -16.22 -2.83
CA ILE A 14 -0.94 -17.09 -1.64
C ILE A 14 -0.59 -18.52 -2.05
N GLU A 15 -1.13 -19.03 -3.15
CA GLU A 15 -0.83 -20.38 -3.66
C GLU A 15 0.65 -20.60 -3.99
N ARG A 16 1.39 -19.52 -4.29
CA ARG A 16 2.84 -19.56 -4.55
C ARG A 16 3.67 -19.61 -3.27
N PHE A 17 3.07 -19.45 -2.10
CA PHE A 17 3.79 -19.53 -0.82
C PHE A 17 4.26 -20.97 -0.53
N PRO A 18 5.30 -21.13 0.31
CA PRO A 18 5.73 -22.43 0.80
C PRO A 18 4.55 -23.21 1.40
N VAL A 19 4.49 -24.51 1.13
CA VAL A 19 3.38 -25.40 1.55
C VAL A 19 3.13 -25.30 3.06
N THR A 20 4.18 -25.14 3.86
CA THR A 20 4.11 -24.99 5.33
C THR A 20 3.25 -23.83 5.81
N HIS A 21 3.08 -22.77 5.00
CA HIS A 21 2.34 -21.57 5.39
C HIS A 21 1.08 -21.35 4.54
N ARG A 22 1.07 -21.88 3.31
CA ARG A 22 0.02 -21.65 2.31
C ARG A 22 -1.37 -21.94 2.83
N ASP A 23 -1.61 -23.14 3.35
CA ASP A 23 -2.95 -23.58 3.74
C ASP A 23 -3.48 -22.76 4.91
N THR A 24 -2.62 -22.44 5.86
CA THR A 24 -2.93 -21.57 6.99
C THR A 24 -3.33 -20.17 6.51
N ILE A 25 -2.57 -19.59 5.57
CA ILE A 25 -2.85 -18.24 5.07
C ILE A 25 -4.09 -18.21 4.18
N LEU A 26 -4.31 -19.24 3.36
CA LEU A 26 -5.55 -19.38 2.59
C LEU A 26 -6.77 -19.46 3.51
N LYS A 27 -6.66 -20.20 4.60
CA LYS A 27 -7.73 -20.25 5.59
C LYS A 27 -8.01 -18.87 6.19
N ILE A 28 -6.98 -18.16 6.67
CA ILE A 28 -7.12 -16.80 7.23
C ILE A 28 -7.70 -15.85 6.17
N TRP A 29 -7.31 -16.01 4.90
CA TRP A 29 -7.84 -15.24 3.79
C TRP A 29 -9.36 -15.42 3.60
N TYR A 30 -9.84 -16.67 3.58
CA TYR A 30 -11.27 -16.94 3.47
C TYR A 30 -12.04 -16.51 4.72
N ASP A 31 -11.49 -16.77 5.91
CA ASP A 31 -12.08 -16.34 7.19
C ASP A 31 -12.26 -14.80 7.20
N TRP A 32 -11.30 -14.06 6.66
CA TRP A 32 -11.41 -12.60 6.50
C TRP A 32 -12.48 -12.20 5.48
N LEU A 33 -12.55 -12.86 4.32
CA LEU A 33 -13.56 -12.56 3.30
C LEU A 33 -14.99 -12.77 3.83
N ASP A 34 -15.19 -13.78 4.68
CA ASP A 34 -16.49 -14.05 5.32
C ASP A 34 -16.94 -12.92 6.26
N THR A 35 -16.01 -12.06 6.73
CA THR A 35 -16.36 -10.85 7.51
C THR A 35 -16.93 -9.71 6.66
N ASN A 36 -17.02 -9.89 5.34
CA ASN A 36 -17.44 -8.87 4.36
C ASN A 36 -16.66 -7.54 4.52
N PRO A 37 -15.33 -7.57 4.31
CA PRO A 37 -14.45 -6.47 4.63
C PRO A 37 -14.76 -5.23 3.78
N GLN A 38 -14.62 -4.07 4.42
CA GLN A 38 -14.81 -2.76 3.79
C GLN A 38 -13.46 -2.12 3.46
N ALA A 39 -13.46 -1.27 2.44
CA ALA A 39 -12.27 -0.51 2.09
C ALA A 39 -11.88 0.47 3.23
N PRO A 40 -10.58 0.73 3.46
CA PRO A 40 -9.44 0.21 2.71
C PRO A 40 -9.11 -1.25 3.11
N LEU A 41 -9.09 -2.13 2.12
CA LEU A 41 -8.93 -3.57 2.29
C LEU A 41 -7.55 -3.92 2.84
N TYR A 42 -6.49 -3.19 2.46
CA TYR A 42 -5.17 -3.42 3.07
C TYR A 42 -5.12 -3.12 4.56
N VAL A 43 -5.94 -2.18 5.05
CA VAL A 43 -6.03 -1.85 6.49
C VAL A 43 -6.86 -2.92 7.19
N SER A 44 -8.06 -3.17 6.69
CA SER A 44 -8.96 -4.22 7.21
C SER A 44 -8.26 -5.58 7.31
N TRP A 45 -7.50 -5.97 6.28
CA TRP A 45 -6.69 -7.19 6.31
C TRP A 45 -5.59 -7.15 7.36
N SER A 46 -4.86 -6.03 7.48
CA SER A 46 -3.77 -5.90 8.47
C SER A 46 -4.29 -6.03 9.89
N ASP A 47 -5.45 -5.43 10.17
CA ASP A 47 -6.09 -5.49 11.48
C ASP A 47 -6.59 -6.90 11.80
N PHE A 48 -7.25 -7.56 10.83
CA PHE A 48 -7.73 -8.93 10.98
C PHE A 48 -6.58 -9.94 11.15
N SER A 49 -5.60 -9.91 10.24
CA SER A 49 -4.49 -10.86 10.21
C SER A 49 -3.55 -10.71 11.41
N SER A 50 -3.51 -9.55 12.07
CA SER A 50 -2.71 -9.33 13.29
C SER A 50 -3.11 -10.22 14.46
N GLN A 51 -4.33 -10.76 14.45
CA GLN A 51 -4.85 -11.68 15.47
C GLN A 51 -4.37 -13.13 15.26
N HIS A 52 -3.87 -13.44 14.07
CA HIS A 52 -3.37 -14.76 13.69
C HIS A 52 -1.85 -14.86 13.71
N ASP A 53 -1.18 -13.82 14.19
CA ASP A 53 0.26 -13.75 14.34
C ASP A 53 0.64 -13.69 15.82
N ASP A 54 1.80 -14.26 16.15
CA ASP A 54 2.36 -14.19 17.50
C ASP A 54 2.91 -12.78 17.73
N GLN A 55 2.18 -11.98 18.50
CA GLN A 55 2.54 -10.59 18.78
C GLN A 55 3.75 -10.47 19.73
N GLU A 56 4.09 -11.52 20.48
CA GLU A 56 5.23 -11.52 21.41
C GLU A 56 6.54 -11.85 20.68
N ALA A 57 6.48 -12.63 19.60
CA ALA A 57 7.62 -12.91 18.76
C ALA A 57 8.04 -11.68 17.93
N LEU A 58 9.33 -11.31 18.01
CA LEU A 58 9.92 -10.25 17.18
C LEU A 58 9.83 -10.57 15.68
N TYR A 59 9.87 -11.85 15.31
CA TYR A 59 9.78 -12.30 13.93
C TYR A 59 9.12 -13.68 13.84
N THR A 60 8.11 -13.78 12.97
CA THR A 60 7.53 -15.04 12.51
C THR A 60 7.56 -15.05 10.98
N GLU A 61 7.79 -16.21 10.37
CA GLU A 61 7.69 -16.33 8.91
C GLU A 61 6.26 -16.03 8.44
N THR A 62 5.26 -16.44 9.23
CA THR A 62 3.84 -16.17 8.98
C THR A 62 3.56 -14.67 8.85
N ARG A 63 4.13 -13.83 9.73
CA ARG A 63 4.02 -12.35 9.64
C ARG A 63 4.50 -11.82 8.29
N VAL A 64 5.57 -12.39 7.73
CA VAL A 64 6.09 -11.96 6.43
C VAL A 64 5.06 -12.21 5.33
N PHE A 65 4.43 -13.37 5.32
CA PHE A 65 3.42 -13.70 4.31
C PHE A 65 2.10 -12.95 4.52
N LEU A 66 1.65 -12.74 5.76
CA LEU A 66 0.49 -11.90 6.06
C LEU A 66 0.72 -10.45 5.59
N LYS A 67 1.92 -9.90 5.83
CA LYS A 67 2.34 -8.59 5.28
C LYS A 67 2.43 -8.60 3.77
N ARG A 68 2.80 -9.72 3.14
CA ARG A 68 2.81 -9.83 1.68
C ARG A 68 1.41 -9.66 1.11
N VAL A 69 0.41 -10.34 1.67
CA VAL A 69 -1.00 -10.18 1.27
C VAL A 69 -1.46 -8.72 1.45
N ALA A 70 -1.11 -8.10 2.58
CA ALA A 70 -1.42 -6.67 2.83
C ALA A 70 -0.84 -5.74 1.74
N ASN A 71 0.36 -6.05 1.25
CA ASN A 71 1.00 -5.28 0.19
C ASN A 71 0.31 -5.47 -1.16
N GLU A 72 -0.08 -6.70 -1.53
CA GLU A 72 -0.84 -6.96 -2.78
C GLU A 72 -2.17 -6.20 -2.79
N LEU A 73 -2.87 -6.17 -1.64
CA LEU A 73 -4.07 -5.36 -1.47
C LEU A 73 -3.76 -3.86 -1.64
N ARG A 74 -2.71 -3.37 -0.99
CA ARG A 74 -2.33 -1.95 -1.05
C ARG A 74 -1.95 -1.51 -2.45
N GLU A 75 -1.18 -2.31 -3.19
CA GLU A 75 -0.73 -1.95 -4.55
C GLU A 75 -1.90 -1.82 -5.53
N ARG A 76 -2.99 -2.56 -5.29
CA ARG A 76 -4.21 -2.49 -6.11
C ARG A 76 -5.16 -1.37 -5.67
N GLU A 77 -5.29 -1.08 -4.37
CA GLU A 77 -6.09 0.07 -3.89
C GLU A 77 -5.40 1.41 -4.14
N VAL A 78 -4.08 1.45 -4.00
CA VAL A 78 -3.27 2.66 -4.10
C VAL A 78 -2.19 2.44 -5.15
N PRO A 79 -2.50 2.66 -6.44
CA PRO A 79 -1.50 2.55 -7.49
C PRO A 79 -0.33 3.49 -7.20
N ARG A 80 0.88 2.95 -7.03
CA ARG A 80 2.12 3.70 -6.75
C ARG A 80 2.38 4.83 -7.74
N THR A 81 1.87 4.71 -8.96
CA THR A 81 2.01 5.70 -10.04
C THR A 81 1.31 7.03 -9.74
N SER A 82 0.20 7.02 -8.99
CA SER A 82 -0.54 8.26 -8.67
C SER A 82 0.26 9.17 -7.74
N TRP A 83 0.86 8.61 -6.69
CA TRP A 83 1.70 9.36 -5.75
C TRP A 83 2.98 9.90 -6.40
N GLN A 84 3.64 9.11 -7.25
CA GLN A 84 4.83 9.56 -7.98
C GLN A 84 4.52 10.71 -8.96
N LYS A 85 3.33 10.68 -9.60
CA LYS A 85 2.88 11.77 -10.47
C LYS A 85 2.63 13.06 -9.67
N ILE A 86 1.97 12.96 -8.51
CA ILE A 86 1.72 14.11 -7.63
C ILE A 86 3.03 14.72 -7.13
N ALA A 87 3.99 13.89 -6.68
CA ALA A 87 5.30 14.35 -6.22
C ALA A 87 6.09 15.08 -7.33
N LYS A 88 6.08 14.56 -8.56
CA LYS A 88 6.71 15.24 -9.71
C LYS A 88 6.03 16.57 -10.05
N ALA A 89 4.70 16.62 -10.01
CA ALA A 89 3.95 17.84 -10.25
C ALA A 89 4.25 18.92 -9.20
N LEU A 90 4.33 18.54 -7.92
CA LEU A 90 4.73 19.43 -6.81
C LEU A 90 6.14 20.00 -7.00
N ALA A 91 7.11 19.14 -7.36
CA ALA A 91 8.49 19.59 -7.60
C ALA A 91 8.60 20.57 -8.77
N ALA A 92 7.84 20.33 -9.85
CA ALA A 92 7.78 21.25 -10.99
C ALA A 92 7.18 22.60 -10.61
N ALA A 93 6.08 22.60 -9.85
CA ALA A 93 5.43 23.82 -9.36
C ALA A 93 6.36 24.65 -8.45
N ALA A 94 7.08 23.99 -7.53
CA ALA A 94 8.06 24.65 -6.67
C ALA A 94 9.20 25.29 -7.46
N SER A 95 9.67 24.63 -8.53
CA SER A 95 10.73 25.15 -9.40
C SER A 95 10.30 26.41 -10.15
N VAL A 96 9.05 26.45 -10.64
CA VAL A 96 8.48 27.63 -11.31
C VAL A 96 8.34 28.78 -10.31
N LEU A 97 7.81 28.51 -9.11
CA LEU A 97 7.71 29.52 -8.05
C LEU A 97 9.08 30.12 -7.68
N LEU A 98 10.12 29.29 -7.59
CA LEU A 98 11.48 29.75 -7.31
C LEU A 98 11.98 30.74 -8.37
N VAL A 99 11.77 30.44 -9.65
CA VAL A 99 12.15 31.33 -10.76
C VAL A 99 11.42 32.67 -10.69
N ILE A 100 10.11 32.63 -10.39
CA ILE A 100 9.30 33.85 -10.21
C ILE A 100 9.83 34.69 -9.04
N PHE A 101 10.10 34.07 -7.89
CA PHE A 101 10.67 34.75 -6.72
C PHE A 101 12.03 35.38 -7.02
N LEU A 102 12.91 34.67 -7.72
CA LEU A 102 14.23 35.17 -8.11
C LEU A 102 14.11 36.36 -9.07
N ALA A 103 13.24 36.27 -10.07
CA ALA A 103 13.00 37.32 -11.04
C ALA A 103 12.43 38.59 -10.38
N LEU A 104 11.46 38.44 -9.47
CA LEU A 104 10.93 39.54 -8.67
C LEU A 104 12.02 40.14 -7.79
N SER A 105 12.80 39.34 -7.05
CA SER A 105 13.87 39.86 -6.19
C SER A 105 14.92 40.66 -6.97
N ARG A 106 15.22 40.24 -8.21
CA ARG A 106 16.13 40.94 -9.10
C ARG A 106 15.55 42.26 -9.60
N ALA A 107 14.26 42.28 -9.95
CA ALA A 107 13.58 43.50 -10.36
C ALA A 107 13.53 44.54 -9.24
N PHE A 108 13.24 44.12 -7.99
CA PHE A 108 13.28 45.00 -6.83
C PHE A 108 14.67 45.58 -6.57
N ARG A 109 15.73 44.76 -6.65
CA ARG A 109 17.12 45.24 -6.48
C ARG A 109 17.61 46.17 -7.60
N ALA A 110 17.04 46.10 -8.80
CA ALA A 110 17.43 46.97 -9.91
C ALA A 110 16.69 48.33 -9.90
N SER A 111 15.71 48.49 -9.00
CA SER A 111 14.92 49.71 -8.82
C SER A 111 15.43 50.57 -7.65
N GLU A 112 16.44 50.12 -6.91
CA GLU A 112 17.29 50.90 -5.98
C GLU A 112 18.52 51.43 -6.73
#